data_AF-A0A9P6ZHJ8-F1
#
_entry.id   AF-A0A9P6ZHJ8-F1
#
_cell.length_a   1.000
_cell.length_b   1.000
_cell.length_c   1.000
_cell.angle_alpha   90.00
_cell.angle_beta   90.00
_cell.angle_gamma   90.00
#
_symmetry.space_group_name_H-M   'P 1'
#
loop_
_entity.id
_entity.type
_entity.pdbx_description
1 polymer ?
#
loop_
_entity_poly.entity_id
_entity_poly.type
_entity_poly.pdbx_seq_one_letter_code
_entity_poly.pdbx_strand_id
1 'polypeptide(L)'
;MVIVDKLGVHHLKVQCCDCPNAMSPDIQMFQHGFFPASFNRLKTVFTFRVLNDFLLDNLECGTSAMNHYSKRQQMTSSMFPHLVP
;
A
#
# COMPACT_ATOMS: atom_id res chain seq x y z
N MET A 1 8.95 2.35 -5.05
CA MET A 1 7.61 1.75 -4.92
C MET A 1 7.02 2.24 -3.61
N VAL A 2 5.77 2.68 -3.62
CA VAL A 2 5.07 3.13 -2.41
C VAL A 2 4.38 1.92 -1.78
N ILE A 3 4.62 1.70 -0.49
CA ILE A 3 4.05 0.61 0.30
C ILE A 3 3.12 1.18 1.36
N VAL A 4 1.86 0.86 1.16
CA VAL A 4 0.66 0.89 1.99
C VAL A 4 0.64 0.00 3.24
N ASP A 5 1.19 0.35 4.40
CA ASP A 5 1.01 -0.48 5.61
C ASP A 5 0.16 0.20 6.69
N LYS A 6 -0.36 -0.61 7.61
CA LYS A 6 -1.01 -0.13 8.81
C LYS A 6 -0.08 0.76 9.65
N LEU A 7 1.24 0.54 9.61
CA LEU A 7 2.20 1.39 10.32
C LEU A 7 2.47 2.72 9.61
N GLY A 8 2.19 2.83 8.31
CA GLY A 8 2.40 4.05 7.55
C GLY A 8 2.60 3.81 6.06
N VAL A 9 3.00 4.89 5.37
CA VAL A 9 3.31 4.91 3.95
C VAL A 9 4.82 4.94 3.78
N HIS A 10 5.39 3.95 3.08
CA HIS A 10 6.83 3.81 2.93
C HIS A 10 7.25 3.83 1.47
N HIS A 11 8.29 4.58 1.12
CA HIS A 11 8.86 4.53 -0.22
C HIS A 11 10.11 3.66 -0.23
N LEU A 12 9.98 2.42 -0.74
CA LEU A 12 11.05 1.44 -0.78
C LEU A 12 11.39 1.04 -2.23
N LYS A 13 12.66 0.65 -2.45
CA LYS A 13 13.06 0.00 -3.69
C LYS A 13 12.67 -1.47 -3.60
N VAL A 14 11.80 -1.91 -4.50
CA VAL A 14 11.39 -3.30 -4.63
C VAL A 14 11.82 -3.77 -6.01
N GLN A 15 12.55 -4.88 -6.05
CA GLN A 15 12.97 -5.52 -7.28
C GLN A 15 12.23 -6.85 -7.39
N CYS A 16 11.52 -7.04 -8.49
CA CYS A 16 10.90 -8.32 -8.80
C CYS A 16 11.98 -9.30 -9.27
N CYS A 17 11.74 -10.58 -9.09
CA CYS A 17 12.55 -11.64 -9.66
C CYS A 17 12.43 -11.63 -11.19
N ASP A 18 13.56 -11.61 -11.88
CA ASP A 18 13.66 -11.61 -13.35
C ASP A 18 14.17 -12.95 -13.91
N CYS A 19 14.10 -14.03 -13.13
CA CYS A 19 14.54 -15.37 -13.55
C CYS A 19 13.70 -15.92 -14.73
N PRO A 20 14.21 -16.87 -15.53
CA PRO A 20 13.53 -17.39 -16.73
C PRO A 20 12.13 -17.98 -16.52
N ASN A 21 11.82 -18.43 -15.30
CA ASN A 21 10.51 -18.96 -14.89
C ASN A 21 9.84 -18.10 -13.81
N ALA A 22 10.29 -16.85 -13.65
CA ALA A 22 9.68 -15.94 -12.68
C ALA A 22 8.25 -15.62 -13.11
N MET A 23 7.35 -15.59 -12.12
CA MET A 23 5.97 -15.17 -12.34
C MET A 23 5.91 -13.67 -12.67
N SER A 24 4.77 -13.19 -13.16
CA SER A 24 4.58 -11.76 -13.40
C SER A 24 4.80 -10.96 -12.10
N PRO A 25 5.32 -9.72 -12.19
CA PRO A 25 5.56 -8.86 -11.02
C PRO A 25 4.37 -8.72 -10.07
N ASP A 26 3.16 -8.63 -10.62
CA ASP A 26 1.90 -8.58 -9.86
C ASP A 26 1.70 -9.85 -9.02
N ILE A 27 1.84 -11.05 -9.61
CA ILE A 27 1.76 -12.32 -8.87
C ILE A 27 2.84 -12.40 -7.79
N GLN A 28 4.07 -11.98 -8.08
CA GLN A 28 5.14 -11.94 -7.09
C GLN A 28 4.76 -11.03 -5.89
N MET A 29 4.17 -9.86 -6.15
CA MET A 29 3.68 -8.99 -5.07
C MET A 29 2.61 -9.69 -4.21
N PHE A 30 1.65 -10.36 -4.85
CA PHE A 30 0.60 -11.11 -4.13
C PHE A 30 1.18 -12.19 -3.24
N GLN A 31 2.17 -12.96 -3.71
CA GLN A 31 2.84 -13.99 -2.92
C GLN A 31 3.55 -13.43 -1.69
N HIS A 32 4.00 -12.18 -1.76
CA HIS A 32 4.60 -11.47 -0.63
C HIS A 32 3.58 -10.70 0.24
N GLY A 33 2.28 -10.90 0.04
CA GLY A 33 1.24 -10.28 0.85
C GLY A 33 0.95 -8.81 0.48
N PHE A 34 1.35 -8.40 -0.73
CA PHE A 34 1.11 -7.06 -1.25
C PHE A 34 0.06 -7.08 -2.36
N PHE A 35 -0.96 -6.24 -2.20
CA PHE A 35 -2.01 -6.01 -3.17
C PHE A 35 -1.71 -4.74 -3.99
N PRO A 36 -1.54 -4.82 -5.32
CA PRO A 36 -1.21 -3.67 -6.13
C PRO A 36 -2.38 -2.70 -6.28
N ALA A 37 -2.08 -1.39 -6.27
CA ALA A 37 -3.05 -0.35 -6.57
C ALA A 37 -3.49 -0.36 -8.05
N SER A 38 -2.59 -0.84 -8.92
CA SER A 38 -2.82 -0.98 -10.36
C SER A 38 -1.98 -2.12 -10.90
N PHE A 39 -2.59 -3.00 -11.69
CA PHE A 39 -1.91 -4.12 -12.34
C PHE A 39 -1.09 -3.68 -13.56
N ASN A 40 -1.52 -2.63 -14.26
CA ASN A 40 -0.80 -2.11 -15.43
C ASN A 40 0.47 -1.35 -15.05
N ARG A 41 0.48 -0.71 -13.86
CA ARG A 41 1.61 0.09 -13.39
C ARG A 41 1.83 -0.08 -11.89
N LEU A 42 2.70 -1.03 -11.55
CA LEU A 42 3.08 -1.38 -10.18
C LEU A 42 3.96 -0.30 -9.55
N LYS A 43 3.34 0.81 -9.13
CA LYS A 43 4.00 1.89 -8.40
C LYS A 43 3.67 1.90 -6.91
N THR A 44 2.47 1.45 -6.58
CA THR A 44 1.92 1.48 -5.23
C THR A 44 1.32 0.12 -4.92
N VAL A 45 1.60 -0.39 -3.73
CA VAL A 45 0.99 -1.61 -3.20
C VAL A 45 0.46 -1.37 -1.79
N PHE A 46 -0.53 -2.16 -1.40
CA PHE A 46 -1.15 -2.16 -0.09
C PHE A 46 -0.92 -3.51 0.57
N THR A 47 -0.57 -3.52 1.84
CA THR A 47 -0.62 -4.74 2.64
C THR A 47 -2.07 -5.15 2.89
N PHE A 48 -2.34 -6.44 3.03
CA PHE A 48 -3.67 -6.89 3.46
C PHE A 48 -4.07 -6.35 4.83
N ARG A 49 -3.09 -6.05 5.70
CA ARG A 49 -3.32 -5.43 7.01
C ARG A 49 -3.97 -4.05 6.90
N VAL A 50 -3.48 -3.19 6.00
CA VAL A 50 -4.08 -1.86 5.81
C VAL A 50 -5.43 -1.92 5.11
N LEU A 51 -5.63 -2.89 4.20
CA LEU A 51 -6.92 -3.11 3.54
C LEU A 51 -8.01 -3.57 4.51
N ASN A 52 -7.69 -4.51 5.40
CA ASN A 52 -8.63 -4.95 6.43
C ASN A 52 -8.96 -3.83 7.42
N ASP A 53 -7.96 -3.03 7.79
CA ASP A 53 -8.16 -1.87 8.65
C ASP A 53 -9.03 -0.79 7.99
N PHE A 54 -8.82 -0.52 6.70
CA PHE A 54 -9.69 0.36 5.92
C PHE A 54 -11.13 -0.17 5.85
N LEU A 55 -11.31 -1.47 5.62
CA LEU A 55 -12.64 -2.08 5.57
C LEU A 55 -13.41 -1.87 6.88
N LEU A 56 -12.74 -2.03 8.02
CA LEU A 56 -13.32 -1.76 9.34
C LEU A 56 -13.65 -0.27 9.54
N ASP A 57 -12.71 0.63 9.24
CA ASP A 57 -12.93 2.09 9.37
C ASP A 57 -14.04 2.58 8.42
N ASN A 58 -14.21 1.94 7.26
CA ASN A 58 -15.28 2.23 6.31
C ASN A 58 -16.63 1.73 6.82
N LEU A 59 -16.69 0.50 7.35
CA LEU A 59 -17.91 -0.12 7.85
C LEU A 59 -18.44 0.59 9.11
N GLU A 60 -17.57 0.85 10.08
CA GLU A 60 -17.96 1.40 11.39
C GLU A 60 -18.17 2.93 11.35
N CYS A 61 -17.34 3.65 10.59
CA CYS A 61 -17.31 5.12 10.63
C CYS A 61 -17.67 5.79 9.30
N GLY A 62 -17.97 5.02 8.25
CA GLY A 62 -18.23 5.59 6.92
C GLY A 62 -17.02 6.29 6.31
N THR A 63 -15.80 5.99 6.78
CA THR A 63 -14.58 6.67 6.36
C THR A 63 -14.30 6.40 4.89
N SER A 64 -14.12 7.45 4.08
CA SER A 64 -13.71 7.30 2.70
C SER A 64 -12.26 6.82 2.59
N ALA A 65 -11.92 6.14 1.49
CA ALA A 65 -10.54 5.69 1.26
C ALA A 65 -9.52 6.85 1.30
N MET A 66 -9.90 8.03 0.79
CA MET A 66 -9.05 9.21 0.80
C MET A 66 -8.80 9.75 2.21
N ASN A 67 -9.82 9.75 3.07
CA ASN A 67 -9.68 10.20 4.45
C ASN A 67 -8.86 9.20 5.27
N HIS A 68 -9.07 7.90 5.06
CA HIS A 68 -8.25 6.85 5.66
C HIS A 68 -6.77 6.99 5.24
N TYR A 69 -6.51 7.23 3.96
CA TYR A 69 -5.17 7.45 3.46
C TYR A 69 -4.53 8.72 4.03
N SER A 70 -5.26 9.83 4.09
CA SER A 70 -4.78 11.09 4.69
C SER A 70 -4.41 10.89 6.17
N LYS A 71 -5.23 10.15 6.93
CA LYS A 71 -4.94 9.73 8.30
C LYS A 71 -3.64 8.92 8.37
N ARG A 72 -3.42 7.99 7.42
CA ARG A 72 -2.16 7.23 7.32
C ARG A 72 -0.95 8.12 7.04
N GLN A 73 -1.06 9.10 6.15
CA GLN A 73 0.01 10.06 5.90
C GLN A 73 0.38 10.85 7.17
N GLN A 74 -0.62 11.35 7.90
CA GLN A 74 -0.40 12.06 9.17
C GLN A 74 0.25 11.19 10.26
N MET A 75 -0.12 9.91 10.35
CA MET A 75 0.53 8.96 11.26
C MET A 75 1.97 8.66 10.86
N THR A 76 2.26 8.62 9.56
CA THR A 76 3.60 8.36 9.02
C THR A 76 4.54 9.53 9.31
N SER A 77 4.07 10.76 9.12
CA SER A 77 4.81 11.98 9.39
C SER A 77 3.85 13.05 9.90
N SER A 78 3.87 13.28 11.21
CA SER A 78 3.05 14.32 11.84
C SER A 78 3.55 15.73 11.50
N MET A 79 4.87 15.89 11.33
CA MET A 79 5.48 17.18 11.01
C MET A 79 5.31 17.57 9.54
N PHE A 80 5.41 16.61 8.61
CA PHE A 80 5.35 16.87 7.17
C PHE A 80 4.50 15.81 6.43
N PRO A 81 3.18 15.77 6.67
CA PRO A 81 2.30 14.76 6.06
C PRO A 81 2.22 14.89 4.53
N HIS A 82 2.37 16.09 3.99
CA HIS A 82 2.34 16.36 2.55
C HIS A 82 3.59 15.87 1.80
N LEU A 83 4.67 15.53 2.51
CA LEU A 83 5.86 14.90 1.92
C LEU A 83 5.73 13.38 1.86
N VAL A 84 4.71 12.83 2.51
CA VAL A 84 4.37 11.42 2.39
C VAL A 84 3.74 11.19 1.01
N PRO A 85 4.19 10.17 0.25
CA PRO A 85 3.77 9.95 -1.14
C PRO A 85 2.26 9.85 -1.39
#